data_AF-A0A839BRB1-F1
#
_entry.id   AF-A0A839BRB1-F1
#
_cell.length_a   1.000
_cell.length_b   1.000
_cell.length_c   1.000
_cell.angle_alpha   90.00
_cell.angle_beta   90.00
_cell.angle_gamma   90.00
#
_symmetry.space_group_name_H-M   'P 1'
#
loop_
_entity.id
_entity.type
_entity.pdbx_description
1 polymer ?
#
loop_
_entity_poly.entity_id
_entity_poly.type
_entity_poly.pdbx_seq_one_letter_code
_entity_poly.pdbx_strand_id
1 'polypeptide(L)'
;MAYDLTNTLVIGISSTALFNMQESDNLFKEFCSSNPEKAIEQYRDYMLLHENDELLPGTGFPLVEALLGLNKYKKEADKSPLVEGNDSNLLIVFYVQIMPDDFVMQLHRF
;
A
#
# COMPACT_ATOMS: atom_id res chain seq x y z
N MET A 1 -21.85 -1.60 0.54
CA MET A 1 -22.41 -0.49 1.34
C MET A 1 -21.32 0.55 1.50
N ALA A 2 -21.65 1.84 1.42
CA ALA A 2 -20.69 2.89 1.74
C ALA A 2 -20.46 2.90 3.25
N TYR A 3 -19.20 2.91 3.69
CA TYR A 3 -18.86 3.11 5.09
C TYR A 3 -19.09 4.58 5.46
N ASP A 4 -19.75 4.84 6.59
CA ASP A 4 -19.87 6.18 7.15
C ASP A 4 -18.59 6.51 7.93
N LEU A 5 -17.79 7.42 7.39
CA LEU A 5 -16.49 7.84 7.96
C LEU A 5 -16.57 9.25 8.58
N THR A 6 -17.77 9.82 8.73
CA THR A 6 -17.98 11.22 9.14
C THR A 6 -17.29 11.56 10.46
N ASN A 7 -17.14 10.59 11.36
CA ASN A 7 -16.52 10.79 12.67
C ASN A 7 -15.24 9.96 12.87
N THR A 8 -14.56 9.62 11.77
CA THR A 8 -13.37 8.76 11.75
C THR A 8 -12.17 9.52 11.18
N LEU A 9 -11.01 9.43 11.84
CA LEU A 9 -9.75 9.91 11.27
C LEU A 9 -9.27 8.91 10.22
N VAL A 10 -9.27 9.31 8.94
CA VAL A 10 -8.76 8.50 7.84
C VAL A 10 -7.30 8.88 7.58
N ILE A 11 -6.40 7.89 7.65
CA ILE A 11 -4.97 8.05 7.40
C ILE A 11 -4.60 7.24 6.15
N GLY A 12 -4.13 7.92 5.10
CA GLY A 12 -3.49 7.26 3.97
C GLY A 12 -1.99 7.11 4.24
N ILE A 13 -1.46 5.89 4.13
CA ILE A 13 -0.04 5.61 4.30
C ILE A 13 0.49 5.04 2.98
N SER A 14 1.63 5.55 2.51
CA SER A 14 2.29 5.01 1.33
C SER A 14 2.67 3.55 1.54
N SER A 15 2.45 2.70 0.54
CA SER A 15 2.86 1.29 0.56
C SER A 15 4.38 1.14 0.70
N THR A 16 5.16 2.06 0.12
CA THR A 16 6.63 2.10 0.28
C THR A 16 7.09 2.50 1.68
N ALA A 17 6.20 3.15 2.46
CA ALA A 17 6.46 3.39 3.87
C ALA A 17 6.07 2.18 4.71
N LEU A 18 4.95 1.52 4.41
CA LEU A 18 4.49 0.34 5.16
C LEU A 18 5.34 -0.90 4.90
N PHE A 19 5.87 -1.07 3.70
CA PHE A 19 6.59 -2.26 3.29
C PHE A 19 7.94 -1.90 2.71
N ASN A 20 8.92 -2.77 2.93
CA ASN A 20 10.22 -2.64 2.32
C ASN A 20 10.10 -2.99 0.83
N MET A 21 10.15 -1.94 0.00
CA MET A 21 10.03 -2.00 -1.45
C MET A 21 11.34 -1.67 -2.16
N GLN A 22 12.46 -1.65 -1.44
CA GLN A 22 13.74 -1.17 -1.95
C GLN A 22 14.21 -1.94 -3.19
N GLU A 23 13.94 -3.25 -3.26
CA GLU A 23 14.28 -4.09 -4.40
C GLU A 23 13.49 -3.71 -5.66
N SER A 24 12.16 -3.65 -5.54
CA SER A 24 11.27 -3.22 -6.63
C SER A 24 11.62 -1.81 -7.12
N ASP A 25 11.91 -0.88 -6.22
CA ASP A 25 12.31 0.49 -6.55
C ASP A 25 13.63 0.55 -7.35
N ASN A 26 14.59 -0.31 -6.99
CA ASN A 26 15.86 -0.39 -7.71
C ASN A 26 15.68 -1.00 -9.11
N LEU A 27 14.92 -2.09 -9.21
CA LEU A 27 14.57 -2.73 -10.48
C LEU A 27 13.86 -1.76 -11.42
N PHE A 28 12.92 -0.96 -10.90
CA PHE A 28 12.25 0.06 -11.71
C PHE A 28 13.24 1.08 -12.30
N LYS A 29 14.18 1.59 -11.48
CA LYS A 29 15.21 2.53 -11.94
C LYS A 29 16.13 1.90 -12.99
N GLU A 30 16.47 0.63 -12.84
CA GLU A 30 17.26 -0.12 -13.82
C GLU A 30 16.51 -0.30 -15.14
N PHE A 31 15.21 -0.64 -15.09
CA PHE A 31 14.37 -0.74 -16.27
C PHE A 31 14.22 0.60 -16.98
N CYS A 32 14.00 1.70 -16.24
CA CYS A 32 13.97 3.05 -16.81
C CYS A 32 15.29 3.43 -17.48
N SER A 33 16.43 3.04 -16.89
CA SER A 33 17.75 3.34 -17.47
C SER A 33 18.06 2.51 -18.71
N SER A 34 17.53 1.28 -18.77
CA SER A 34 17.81 0.34 -19.87
C SER A 34 16.86 0.52 -21.05
N ASN A 35 15.54 0.61 -20.80
CA ASN A 35 14.50 0.76 -21.82
C ASN A 35 13.29 1.53 -21.28
N PRO A 36 13.28 2.87 -21.33
CA PRO A 36 12.20 3.70 -20.79
C PRO A 36 10.80 3.32 -21.30
N GLU A 37 10.66 2.96 -22.58
CA GLU A 37 9.37 2.60 -23.18
C GLU A 37 8.78 1.29 -22.64
N LYS A 38 9.62 0.34 -22.20
CA LYS A 38 9.19 -0.97 -21.67
C LYS A 38 9.28 -1.08 -20.16
N ALA A 39 9.84 -0.07 -19.49
CA ALA A 39 10.08 -0.11 -18.06
C ALA A 39 8.81 -0.36 -17.25
N ILE A 40 7.69 0.24 -17.66
CA ILE A 40 6.40 0.07 -17.00
C ILE A 40 5.87 -1.36 -17.18
N GLU A 41 5.95 -1.92 -18.38
CA GLU A 41 5.50 -3.28 -18.68
C GLU A 41 6.30 -4.31 -17.86
N GLN A 42 7.63 -4.20 -17.91
CA GLN A 42 8.54 -5.10 -17.18
C GLN A 42 8.36 -5.01 -15.67
N TYR A 43 8.17 -3.80 -15.14
CA TYR A 43 7.90 -3.61 -13.72
C TYR A 43 6.55 -4.22 -13.32
N ARG A 44 5.51 -4.08 -14.13
CA ARG A 44 4.20 -4.67 -13.88
C ARG A 44 4.25 -6.20 -13.87
N ASP A 45 4.93 -6.80 -14.84
CA ASP A 45 5.09 -8.25 -14.91
C ASP A 45 5.85 -8.78 -13.70
N TYR A 46 6.91 -8.07 -13.27
CA TYR A 46 7.64 -8.40 -12.05
C TYR A 46 6.72 -8.35 -10.82
N MET A 47 5.96 -7.27 -10.63
CA MET A 47 5.06 -7.14 -9.48
C MET A 47 3.92 -8.17 -9.48
N LEU A 48 3.42 -8.58 -10.65
CA LEU A 48 2.42 -9.65 -10.75
C LEU A 48 3.00 -11.02 -10.39
N LEU A 49 4.23 -11.31 -10.84
CA LEU A 49 4.88 -12.59 -10.54
C LEU A 49 5.14 -12.75 -9.03
N HIS A 50 5.46 -11.66 -8.35
CA HIS A 50 5.77 -11.62 -6.92
C HIS A 50 4.56 -11.17 -6.07
N GLU A 51 3.33 -11.22 -6.61
CA GLU A 51 2.11 -10.77 -5.87
C GLU A 51 1.89 -11.53 -4.56
N ASN A 52 2.28 -12.82 -4.55
CA ASN A 52 2.08 -13.70 -3.39
C ASN A 52 3.28 -13.72 -2.43
N ASP A 53 4.33 -12.97 -2.73
CA ASP A 53 5.52 -12.93 -1.89
C ASP A 53 5.27 -12.03 -0.69
N GLU A 54 5.70 -12.49 0.48
CA GLU A 54 5.56 -11.71 1.70
C GLU A 54 6.50 -10.50 1.67
N LEU A 55 5.92 -9.32 1.83
CA LEU A 55 6.69 -8.09 1.94
C LEU A 55 7.16 -7.89 3.38
N LEU A 56 8.46 -7.61 3.54
CA LEU A 56 9.02 -7.23 4.83
C LEU A 56 8.46 -5.88 5.29
N PRO A 57 8.32 -5.65 6.60
CA PRO A 57 7.84 -4.38 7.14
C PRO A 57 8.80 -3.23 6.79
N GLY A 58 8.21 -2.11 6.36
CA GLY A 58 8.90 -0.85 6.09
C GLY A 58 8.91 0.10 7.29
N THR A 59 9.47 1.30 7.10
CA THR A 59 9.67 2.31 8.15
C THR A 59 8.38 2.76 8.85
N GLY A 60 7.25 2.74 8.14
CA GLY A 60 5.92 3.12 8.62
C GLY A 60 5.13 1.98 9.28
N PHE A 61 5.59 0.72 9.15
CA PHE A 61 4.90 -0.43 9.73
C PHE A 61 4.73 -0.34 11.26
N PRO A 62 5.75 0.06 12.06
CA PRO A 62 5.61 0.15 13.50
C PRO A 62 4.55 1.17 13.96
N LEU A 63 4.31 2.22 13.17
CA LEU A 63 3.26 3.19 13.47
C LEU A 63 1.88 2.55 13.34
N VAL A 64 1.65 1.74 12.31
CA VAL A 64 0.38 1.02 12.13
C VAL A 64 0.18 -0.01 13.23
N GLU A 65 1.20 -0.77 13.59
CA GLU A 65 1.14 -1.70 14.72
C GLU A 65 0.80 -0.97 16.04
N ALA A 66 1.41 0.19 16.29
CA ALA A 66 1.11 0.98 17.48
C ALA A 66 -0.34 1.49 17.49
N LEU A 67 -0.86 1.95 16.36
CA LEU A 67 -2.25 2.41 16.21
C LEU A 67 -3.24 1.25 16.41
N LEU A 68 -3.03 0.12 15.74
CA LEU A 68 -3.84 -1.09 15.95
C LEU A 68 -3.76 -1.56 17.40
N GLY A 69 -2.58 -1.44 18.02
CA GLY A 69 -2.36 -1.73 19.43
C GLY A 69 -3.17 -0.87 20.39
N LEU A 70 -3.71 0.29 19.98
CA LEU A 70 -4.61 1.10 20.81
C LEU A 70 -5.94 0.40 21.06
N ASN A 71 -6.35 -0.54 20.20
CA ASN A 71 -7.57 -1.32 20.39
C ASN A 71 -7.61 -2.09 21.73
N LYS A 72 -6.45 -2.36 22.36
CA LYS A 72 -6.38 -2.96 23.69
C LYS A 72 -6.97 -2.09 24.80
N TYR A 73 -7.12 -0.79 24.56
CA TYR A 73 -7.72 0.18 25.50
C TYR A 73 -9.19 0.45 25.19
N LYS A 74 -9.80 -0.30 24.26
CA LYS A 74 -11.22 -0.20 23.97
C LYS A 74 -12.04 -0.57 25.20
N LYS A 75 -13.13 0.16 25.45
CA LYS A 75 -14.12 -0.21 26.48
C LYS A 75 -14.91 -1.42 26.00
N GLU A 76 -15.20 -2.38 26.88
CA GLU A 76 -15.99 -3.57 26.54
C GLU A 76 -17.39 -3.25 26.01
N ALA A 77 -17.94 -2.09 26.37
CA ALA A 77 -19.24 -1.60 25.89
C ALA A 77 -19.23 -1.18 24.40
N ASP A 78 -18.07 -0.87 23.83
CA ASP A 78 -17.96 -0.44 22.43
C ASP A 78 -17.85 -1.65 21.49
N LYS A 79 -18.80 -1.75 20.56
CA LYS A 79 -18.84 -2.85 19.58
C LYS A 79 -17.74 -2.72 18.50
N SER A 80 -17.40 -1.49 18.11
CA SER A 80 -16.42 -1.23 17.04
C SER A 80 -15.00 -1.05 17.58
N PRO A 81 -13.94 -1.47 16.86
CA PRO A 81 -12.56 -1.17 17.23
C PRO A 81 -12.29 0.35 17.21
N LEU A 82 -11.29 0.81 17.97
CA LEU A 82 -10.82 2.20 17.93
C LEU A 82 -10.07 2.51 16.63
N VAL A 83 -9.35 1.51 16.11
CA VAL A 83 -8.61 1.56 14.85
C VAL A 83 -8.98 0.33 14.05
N GLU A 84 -9.49 0.55 12.84
CA GLU A 84 -9.78 -0.50 11.86
C GLU A 84 -8.69 -0.48 10.80
N GLY A 85 -8.02 -1.61 10.62
CA GLY A 85 -7.18 -1.86 9.45
C GLY A 85 -8.07 -2.42 8.33
N ASN A 86 -7.81 -2.06 7.09
CA ASN A 86 -8.48 -2.74 5.98
C ASN A 86 -7.88 -4.15 5.87
N ASP A 87 -8.58 -5.16 6.41
CA ASP A 87 -8.23 -6.59 6.32
C ASP A 87 -8.24 -7.12 4.87
N SER A 88 -8.77 -6.33 3.95
CA SER A 88 -8.85 -6.68 2.54
C SER A 88 -7.49 -6.40 1.91
N ASN A 89 -6.66 -7.46 1.78
CA ASN A 89 -5.50 -7.56 0.90
C ASN A 89 -4.95 -6.18 0.59
N LEU A 90 -4.22 -5.59 1.55
CA LEU A 90 -3.63 -4.27 1.48
C LEU A 90 -3.40 -3.93 0.02
N LEU A 91 -4.40 -3.25 -0.55
CA LEU A 91 -4.54 -3.20 -1.99
C LEU A 91 -3.46 -2.20 -2.30
N ILE A 92 -2.28 -2.71 -2.63
CA ILE A 92 -1.15 -1.90 -2.99
C ILE A 92 -1.60 -1.30 -4.32
N VAL A 93 -2.36 -0.23 -4.21
CA VAL A 93 -2.57 0.70 -5.29
C VAL A 93 -1.19 1.28 -5.47
N PHE A 94 -0.40 0.62 -6.31
CA PHE A 94 0.83 1.16 -6.85
C PHE A 94 0.45 2.42 -7.62
N TYR A 95 0.32 3.53 -6.91
CA TYR A 95 0.66 4.81 -7.49
C TYR A 95 2.17 4.75 -7.68
N VAL A 96 2.62 4.13 -8.78
CA VAL A 96 3.89 4.51 -9.37
C VAL A 96 3.70 5.96 -9.78
N GLN A 97 3.87 6.88 -8.83
CA GLN A 97 4.05 8.29 -9.06
C GLN A 97 5.49 8.48 -9.54
N ILE A 98 5.82 7.82 -10.66
CA ILE A 98 7.07 7.99 -11.38
C ILE A 98 6.75 8.18 -12.87
N MET A 99 5.80 9.07 -13.16
CA MET A 99 5.61 9.67 -14.47
C MET A 99 5.19 11.14 -14.26
N PRO A 100 5.73 12.10 -15.03
CA PRO A 100 5.21 13.45 -15.04
C PRO A 100 3.80 13.43 -15.68
N ASP A 101 2.86 13.98 -14.92
CA ASP A 101 1.59 14.57 -15.31
C ASP A 101 0.39 13.76 -15.86
N ASP A 102 0.45 12.58 -16.51
CA ASP A 102 -0.77 12.16 -17.27
C ASP A 102 -1.30 10.72 -17.17
N PHE A 103 -0.81 9.83 -16.29
CA PHE A 103 -1.40 8.48 -16.21
C PHE A 103 -1.56 7.97 -14.77
N VAL A 104 -2.78 8.12 -14.24
CA VAL A 104 -3.25 7.37 -13.08
C VAL A 104 -3.76 6.02 -13.56
N MET A 105 -2.93 4.98 -13.51
CA MET A 105 -3.39 3.60 -13.71
C MET A 105 -4.07 3.10 -12.44
N GLN A 106 -5.40 3.10 -12.42
CA GLN A 106 -6.18 2.43 -11.39
C GLN A 106 -6.34 0.96 -11.78
N LEU A 107 -5.67 0.05 -11.09
CA LEU A 107 -5.98 -1.37 -11.19
C LEU A 107 -7.16 -1.67 -10.27
N HIS A 108 -8.38 -1.50 -10.78
CA HIS A 108 -9.58 -2.01 -10.11
C HIS A 108 -9.66 -3.52 -10.37
N ARG A 109 -9.52 -4.32 -9.31
CA ARG A 109 -9.91 -5.74 -9.34
C ARG A 109 -11.43 -5.79 -9.16
N PHE A 110 -12.12 -6.42 -10.11
CA PHE A 110 -13.53 -6.79 -9.98
C PHE A 110 -13.70 -7.98 -9.04
#